data_AF-A0A175VQ62-F1
#
_entry.id   AF-A0A175VQ62-F1
#
_cell.length_a   1.000
_cell.length_b   1.000
_cell.length_c   1.000
_cell.angle_alpha   90.00
_cell.angle_beta   90.00
_cell.angle_gamma   90.00
#
_symmetry.space_group_name_H-M   'P 1'
#
loop_
_entity.id
_entity.type
_entity.pdbx_description
1 polymer ?
#
loop_
_entity_poly.entity_id
_entity_poly.type
_entity_poly.pdbx_seq_one_letter_code
_entity_poly.pdbx_strand_id
1 'polypeptide(L)'
;MLPHDKFQCLIDLNNQAAVLLATHWIALKQIMAIITEAEMKVAAKMPERRRNEGDANQGVTMWLKHLNRLVDEQHRPYNQWPLWVEAQLDRDRGFFGGTF
;
A
#
# COMPACT_ATOMS: atom_id res chain seq x y z
N MET A 1 -19.89 -12.45 4.50
CA MET A 1 -19.06 -12.14 5.69
C MET A 1 -18.14 -13.33 5.89
N LEU A 2 -16.82 -13.13 5.80
CA LEU A 2 -15.86 -14.20 6.05
C LEU A 2 -15.96 -14.59 7.55
N PRO A 3 -15.98 -15.88 7.91
CA PRO A 3 -15.89 -16.30 9.31
C PRO A 3 -14.67 -15.67 10.02
N HIS A 4 -14.83 -15.28 11.29
CA HIS A 4 -13.81 -14.50 12.02
C HIS A 4 -12.45 -15.21 12.08
N ASP A 5 -12.45 -16.53 12.25
CA ASP A 5 -11.27 -17.40 12.23
C ASP A 5 -10.49 -17.30 10.91
N LYS A 6 -11.19 -17.26 9.78
CA LYS A 6 -10.56 -17.12 8.46
C LYS A 6 -10.00 -15.72 8.26
N PHE A 7 -10.66 -14.70 8.79
CA PHE A 7 -10.20 -13.33 8.70
C PHE A 7 -8.97 -13.08 9.57
N GLN A 8 -8.89 -13.70 10.75
CA GLN A 8 -7.69 -13.66 11.60
C GLN A 8 -6.46 -14.19 10.88
N CYS A 9 -6.60 -15.28 10.10
CA CYS A 9 -5.49 -15.83 9.31
C CYS A 9 -4.95 -14.84 8.25
N LEU A 10 -5.78 -13.92 7.74
CA LEU A 10 -5.37 -12.89 6.78
C LEU A 10 -4.66 -11.70 7.44
N ILE A 11 -4.80 -11.53 8.76
CA ILE A 11 -4.17 -10.44 9.54
C ILE A 11 -3.03 -10.98 10.40
N ASP A 12 -2.84 -12.30 10.47
CA ASP A 12 -1.78 -12.93 11.24
C ASP A 12 -0.40 -12.58 10.65
N LEU A 13 0.34 -11.75 11.37
CA LEU A 13 1.69 -11.32 11.01
C LEU A 13 2.73 -12.44 11.14
N ASN A 14 2.38 -13.58 11.74
CA ASN A 14 3.23 -14.77 11.76
C ASN A 14 3.04 -15.63 10.50
N ASN A 15 1.98 -15.41 9.74
CA ASN A 15 1.73 -16.08 8.48
C ASN A 15 2.40 -15.30 7.33
N GLN A 16 3.52 -15.82 6.82
CA GLN A 16 4.28 -15.19 5.75
C GLN A 16 3.46 -14.93 4.48
N ALA A 17 2.50 -15.80 4.15
CA ALA A 17 1.61 -15.57 3.02
C ALA A 17 0.69 -14.35 3.23
N ALA A 18 0.22 -14.14 4.46
CA ALA A 18 -0.59 -12.98 4.81
C ALA A 18 0.24 -11.69 4.78
N VAL A 19 1.47 -11.73 5.30
CA VAL A 19 2.41 -10.59 5.24
C VAL A 19 2.72 -10.22 3.79
N LEU A 20 3.07 -11.20 2.95
CA LEU A 20 3.29 -10.98 1.51
C LEU A 20 2.05 -10.40 0.83
N LEU A 21 0.86 -10.94 1.11
CA LEU A 21 -0.37 -10.41 0.53
C LEU A 21 -0.59 -8.94 0.94
N ALA A 22 -0.33 -8.60 2.20
CA ALA A 22 -0.45 -7.24 2.70
C ALA A 22 0.57 -6.28 2.06
N THR A 23 1.84 -6.67 1.90
CA THR A 23 2.85 -5.82 1.25
C THR A 23 2.50 -5.56 -0.21
N HIS A 24 2.05 -6.59 -0.95
CA HIS A 24 1.63 -6.44 -2.34
C HIS A 24 0.37 -5.59 -2.47
N TRP A 25 -0.59 -5.76 -1.57
CA TRP A 25 -1.82 -4.97 -1.58
C TRP A 25 -1.53 -3.48 -1.38
N ILE A 26 -0.66 -3.14 -0.43
CA ILE A 26 -0.27 -1.75 -0.20
C ILE A 26 0.51 -1.20 -1.40
N ALA A 27 1.46 -1.96 -1.94
CA ALA A 27 2.23 -1.57 -3.11
C ALA A 27 1.34 -1.33 -4.35
N LEU A 28 0.32 -2.17 -4.57
CA LEU A 28 -0.67 -1.99 -5.62
C LEU A 28 -1.49 -0.71 -5.42
N LYS A 29 -1.93 -0.44 -4.19
CA LYS A 29 -2.65 0.79 -3.87
C LYS A 29 -1.84 2.04 -4.17
N GLN A 30 -0.53 2.02 -3.92
CA GLN A 30 0.34 3.16 -4.23
C GLN A 30 0.32 3.44 -5.72
N ILE A 31 0.58 2.45 -6.57
CA ILE A 31 0.57 2.65 -8.04
C ILE A 31 -0.79 3.08 -8.56
N MET A 32 -1.86 2.54 -7.98
CA MET A 32 -3.21 2.96 -8.32
C MET A 32 -3.51 4.41 -7.95
N ALA A 33 -2.76 5.05 -7.06
CA ALA A 33 -3.01 6.44 -6.69
C ALA A 33 -2.85 7.39 -7.89
N ILE A 34 -1.87 7.19 -8.79
CA ILE A 34 -1.76 7.97 -10.03
C ILE A 34 -3.01 7.80 -10.91
N ILE A 35 -3.46 6.55 -11.06
CA ILE A 35 -4.63 6.22 -11.91
C ILE A 35 -5.88 6.85 -11.30
N THR A 36 -6.06 6.68 -10.00
CA THR A 36 -7.19 7.23 -9.25
C THR A 36 -7.18 8.76 -9.32
N GLU A 37 -6.03 9.41 -9.20
CA GLU A 37 -5.90 10.86 -9.40
C GLU A 37 -6.27 11.29 -10.82
N ALA A 38 -5.88 10.54 -11.84
CA ALA A 38 -6.24 10.83 -13.23
C ALA A 38 -7.76 10.67 -13.44
N GLU A 39 -8.36 9.60 -12.92
CA GLU A 39 -9.80 9.37 -12.93
C GLU A 39 -10.54 10.47 -12.15
N MET A 40 -10.01 10.87 -10.99
CA MET A 40 -10.53 11.96 -10.19
C MET A 40 -10.42 13.30 -10.90
N LYS A 41 -9.35 13.60 -11.66
CA LYS A 41 -9.24 14.84 -12.45
C LYS A 41 -10.28 14.89 -13.57
N VAL A 42 -10.60 13.74 -14.17
CA VAL A 42 -11.68 13.63 -15.17
C VAL A 42 -13.05 13.78 -14.50
N ALA A 43 -13.25 13.14 -13.35
CA ALA A 43 -14.48 13.23 -12.55
C ALA A 43 -14.65 14.62 -11.91
N ALA A 44 -13.57 15.32 -11.55
CA ALA A 44 -13.54 16.63 -10.88
C ALA A 44 -13.95 17.80 -11.79
N LYS A 45 -14.25 17.52 -13.07
CA LYS A 45 -15.17 18.36 -13.85
C LYS A 45 -16.58 18.43 -13.19
N MET A 46 -16.84 17.61 -12.17
CA MET A 46 -17.84 17.79 -11.12
C MET A 46 -17.16 18.19 -9.79
N PRO A 47 -17.65 19.21 -9.08
CA PRO A 47 -17.05 19.60 -7.81
C PRO A 47 -17.43 18.58 -6.73
N GLU A 48 -16.45 17.85 -6.17
CA GLU A 48 -16.31 17.54 -4.73
C GLU A 48 -15.37 16.35 -4.45
N ARG A 49 -14.17 16.64 -3.92
CA ARG A 49 -13.57 16.04 -2.71
C ARG A 49 -12.10 16.48 -2.61
N ARG A 50 -11.84 17.57 -1.89
CA ARG A 50 -10.52 17.78 -1.27
C ARG A 50 -10.54 17.01 0.05
N ARG A 51 -10.08 15.75 0.03
CA ARG A 51 -9.86 14.98 1.25
C ARG A 51 -8.38 15.08 1.58
N ASN A 52 -8.06 15.44 2.82
CA ASN A 52 -6.68 15.45 3.34
C ASN A 52 -6.12 14.03 3.35
N GLU A 53 -5.61 13.56 2.21
CA GLU A 53 -5.04 12.21 2.06
C GLU A 53 -3.53 12.16 2.34
N GLY A 54 -2.87 13.32 2.47
CA GLY A 54 -1.43 13.40 2.75
C GLY A 54 -1.01 12.68 4.03
N ASP A 55 -1.79 12.81 5.11
CA ASP A 55 -1.50 12.14 6.39
C ASP A 55 -1.76 10.62 6.34
N ALA A 56 -2.80 10.21 5.60
CA ALA A 56 -3.12 8.79 5.40
C ALA A 56 -2.01 8.06 4.62
N ASN A 57 -1.44 8.71 3.60
CA ASN A 57 -0.36 8.12 2.78
C ASN A 57 0.93 7.91 3.59
N GLN A 58 1.20 8.78 4.57
CA GLN A 58 2.35 8.60 5.47
C GLN A 58 2.19 7.35 6.34
N GLY A 59 1.01 7.15 6.93
CA GLY A 59 0.72 5.94 7.73
C GLY A 59 0.83 4.65 6.92
N VAL A 60 0.30 4.65 5.69
CA VAL A 60 0.37 3.50 4.78
C VAL A 60 1.81 3.18 4.39
N THR A 61 2.63 4.19 4.11
CA THR A 61 4.05 4.00 3.79
C THR A 61 4.80 3.40 4.97
N MET A 62 4.60 3.93 6.18
CA MET A 62 5.21 3.37 7.41
C MET A 62 4.78 1.91 7.64
N TRP A 63 3.54 1.58 7.33
CA TRP A 63 3.02 0.22 7.45
C TRP A 63 3.66 -0.74 6.42
N LEU A 64 3.85 -0.30 5.18
CA LEU A 64 4.57 -1.07 4.16
C LEU A 64 5.99 -1.43 4.64
N LYS A 65 6.72 -0.45 5.18
CA LYS A 65 8.07 -0.67 5.74
C LYS A 65 8.06 -1.70 6.85
N HIS A 66 7.09 -1.60 7.75
CA HIS A 66 6.96 -2.54 8.85
C HIS A 66 6.74 -3.97 8.34
N LEU A 67 5.81 -4.15 7.41
CA LEU A 67 5.51 -5.47 6.84
C LEU A 67 6.67 -6.05 6.04
N ASN A 68 7.37 -5.22 5.24
CA ASN A 68 8.54 -5.66 4.49
C ASN A 68 9.67 -6.20 5.39
N ARG A 69 9.77 -5.72 6.64
CA ARG A 69 10.73 -6.24 7.64
C ARG A 69 10.31 -7.57 8.26
N LEU A 70 9.02 -7.91 8.23
CA LEU A 70 8.50 -9.17 8.76
C LEU A 70 8.61 -10.34 7.78
N VAL A 71 8.89 -10.05 6.50
CA VAL A 71 9.10 -11.09 5.49
C VAL A 71 10.42 -11.80 5.78
N ASP A 72 10.34 -13.11 5.97
CA ASP A 72 11.51 -13.94 6.22
C ASP A 72 12.39 -14.09 4.97
N GLU A 73 13.55 -14.71 5.14
CA GLU A 73 14.50 -14.89 4.04
C GLU A 73 13.98 -15.81 2.92
N GLN A 74 13.17 -16.81 3.25
CA GLN A 74 12.61 -17.78 2.29
C GLN A 74 11.58 -17.12 1.36
N HIS A 75 10.85 -16.13 1.88
CA HIS A 75 9.78 -15.43 1.17
C HIS A 75 10.24 -14.11 0.53
N ARG A 76 11.43 -13.63 0.86
CA ARG A 76 12.03 -12.40 0.30
C ARG A 76 12.02 -12.34 -1.23
N PRO A 77 12.25 -13.42 -2.01
CA PRO A 77 12.15 -13.37 -3.47
C PRO A 77 10.79 -12.92 -3.98
N TYR A 78 9.71 -13.26 -3.28
CA TYR A 78 8.36 -12.84 -3.63
C TYR A 78 8.07 -11.40 -3.22
N ASN A 79 8.83 -10.84 -2.28
CA ASN A 79 8.63 -9.48 -1.78
C ASN A 79 9.50 -8.41 -2.47
N GLN A 80 10.15 -8.74 -3.59
CA GLN A 80 11.03 -7.81 -4.30
C GLN A 80 10.30 -6.55 -4.78
N TRP A 81 9.08 -6.71 -5.28
CA TRP A 81 8.33 -5.58 -5.81
C TRP A 81 7.81 -4.62 -4.72
N PRO A 82 7.22 -5.09 -3.59
CA PRO A 82 6.91 -4.21 -2.48
C PRO A 82 8.13 -3.52 -1.84
N LEU A 83 9.30 -4.19 -1.82
CA LEU A 83 10.56 -3.57 -1.41
C LEU A 83 11.00 -2.44 -2.36
N TRP A 84 10.84 -2.64 -3.67
CA TRP A 84 11.09 -1.58 -4.65
C TRP A 84 10.14 -0.40 -4.47
N VAL A 85 8.84 -0.64 -4.20
CA VAL A 85 7.86 0.42 -3.90
C VAL A 85 8.25 1.20 -2.65
N GLU A 86 8.67 0.52 -1.58
CA GLU A 86 9.21 1.18 -0.37
C GLU A 86 10.42 2.07 -0.72
N ALA A 87 11.40 1.54 -1.45
CA ALA A 87 12.59 2.30 -1.84
C ALA A 87 12.25 3.52 -2.70
N GLN A 88 11.23 3.40 -3.55
CA GLN A 88 10.77 4.47 -4.41
C GLN A 88 10.06 5.58 -3.61
N LEU A 89 9.23 5.21 -2.62
CA LEU A 89 8.58 6.15 -1.70
C LEU A 89 9.57 6.85 -0.75
N ASP A 90 10.66 6.16 -0.39
CA ASP A 90 11.75 6.73 0.41
C ASP A 90 12.56 7.77 -0.35
N ARG A 91 12.73 7.56 -1.65
CA ARG A 91 13.37 8.53 -2.54
C ARG A 91 12.45 9.71 -2.85
N ASP A 92 11.20 9.44 -3.16
CA ASP A 92 10.21 10.44 -3.53
C ASP A 92 8.83 10.03 -3.02
N ARG A 93 8.37 10.71 -1.97
CA ARG A 93 7.08 10.44 -1.32
C ARG A 93 5.89 10.69 -2.26
N GLY A 94 6.05 11.51 -3.30
CA GLY A 94 5.01 11.81 -4.27
C GLY A 94 5.09 10.97 -5.55
N PHE A 95 5.99 9.99 -5.61
CA PHE A 95 6.27 9.26 -6.85
C PHE A 95 5.03 8.59 -7.47
N PHE A 96 4.15 8.04 -6.63
CA PHE A 96 2.93 7.37 -7.07
C PHE A 96 1.68 8.24 -7.01
N GLY A 97 1.82 9.57 -6.94
CA GLY A 97 0.70 10.46 -6.66
C GLY A 97 0.66 10.84 -5.17
N GLY A 98 0.02 11.95 -4.88
CA GLY A 98 0.14 12.68 -3.63
C GLY A 98 0.49 14.14 -3.91
N THR A 99 -0.52 14.90 -4.32
CA THR A 99 -0.56 16.35 -4.07
C THR A 99 -0.41 16.60 -2.57
N PHE A 100 0.61 17.37 -2.18
CA PHE A 100 0.71 17.97 -0.85
C PHE A 100 -0.45 18.93 -0.58
#